data_AF-F5LPH0-F1
#
_entry.id   AF-F5LPH0-F1
#
_cell.length_a   1.000
_cell.length_b   1.000
_cell.length_c   1.000
_cell.angle_alpha   90.00
_cell.angle_beta   90.00
_cell.angle_gamma   90.00
#
_symmetry.space_group_name_H-M   'P 1'
#
loop_
_entity.id
_entity.type
_entity.pdbx_description
1 polymer ?
#
loop_
_entity_poly.entity_id
_entity_poly.type
_entity_poly.pdbx_seq_one_letter_code
_entity_poly.pdbx_strand_id
1 'polypeptide(L)'
;MNKSEVREDIDRLAVAAGAFSDDDSYDIRAYVGNYSSSYTFQSSLPFTTYDAQGQVVHEKSYDNVIIIAPGEKKKLDSYYTSNTFVTYRYTFTAR
;
A
#
# COMPACT_ATOMS: atom_id res chain seq x y z
N MET A 1 -24.89 0.14 -9.82
CA MET A 1 -23.94 -0.80 -9.20
C MET A 1 -24.53 -1.29 -7.89
N ASN A 2 -24.77 -2.59 -7.78
CA ASN A 2 -25.27 -3.17 -6.55
C ASN A 2 -24.12 -3.19 -5.53
N LYS A 3 -24.34 -2.69 -4.32
CA LYS A 3 -23.31 -2.62 -3.26
C LYS A 3 -22.67 -3.97 -2.91
N SER A 4 -23.35 -5.08 -3.24
CA SER A 4 -22.88 -6.45 -3.03
C SER A 4 -21.75 -6.85 -3.99
N GLU A 5 -21.86 -6.50 -5.28
CA GLU A 5 -20.86 -6.86 -6.30
C GLU A 5 -19.51 -6.20 -6.01
N VAL A 6 -19.52 -4.93 -5.61
CA VAL A 6 -18.29 -4.18 -5.25
C VAL A 6 -17.55 -4.80 -4.06
N ARG A 7 -18.29 -5.36 -3.09
CA ARG A 7 -17.67 -6.05 -1.94
C ARG A 7 -17.02 -7.38 -2.36
N GLU A 8 -17.70 -8.19 -3.17
CA GLU A 8 -17.14 -9.45 -3.66
C GLU A 8 -15.89 -9.24 -4.52
N ASP A 9 -15.83 -8.15 -5.28
CA ASP A 9 -14.63 -7.83 -6.05
C ASP A 9 -13.47 -7.39 -5.14
N ILE A 10 -13.70 -6.61 -4.08
CA ILE A 10 -12.63 -6.20 -3.14
C ILE A 10 -11.94 -7.41 -2.49
N ASP A 11 -12.65 -8.52 -2.25
CA ASP A 11 -12.04 -9.76 -1.72
C ASP A 11 -10.98 -10.35 -2.68
N ARG A 12 -10.95 -9.89 -3.93
CA ARG A 12 -9.96 -10.28 -4.96
C ARG A 12 -8.80 -9.30 -5.08
N LEU A 13 -8.70 -8.33 -4.19
CA LEU A 13 -7.61 -7.36 -4.16
C LEU A 13 -6.70 -7.63 -2.96
N ALA A 14 -5.43 -7.92 -3.24
CA ALA A 14 -4.42 -8.17 -2.21
C ALA A 14 -3.42 -7.01 -2.15
N VAL A 15 -3.11 -6.58 -0.93
CA VAL A 15 -2.12 -5.53 -0.67
C VAL A 15 -1.22 -5.97 0.45
N ALA A 16 0.08 -5.76 0.27
CA ALA A 16 1.09 -5.99 1.28
C ALA A 16 2.09 -4.85 1.28
N ALA A 17 2.45 -4.36 2.47
CA ALA A 17 3.53 -3.43 2.66
C ALA A 17 4.48 -3.95 3.75
N GLY A 18 5.77 -3.81 3.52
CA GLY A 18 6.83 -4.25 4.43
C GLY A 18 7.96 -3.23 4.48
N ALA A 19 8.59 -3.12 5.63
CA ALA A 19 9.83 -2.37 5.83
C ALA A 19 10.96 -3.36 6.12
N PHE A 20 12.08 -3.19 5.41
CA PHE A 20 13.26 -4.05 5.50
C PHE A 20 14.45 -3.19 5.89
N SER A 21 15.17 -3.56 6.94
CA SER A 21 16.43 -2.89 7.30
C SER A 21 17.52 -3.23 6.29
N ASP A 22 18.24 -2.22 5.82
CA ASP A 22 19.38 -2.31 4.91
C ASP A 22 20.49 -1.35 5.40
N ASP A 23 21.48 -1.91 6.09
CA ASP A 23 22.52 -1.20 6.83
C ASP A 23 21.94 -0.09 7.75
N ASP A 24 22.23 1.18 7.46
CA ASP A 24 21.76 2.36 8.19
C ASP A 24 20.45 2.95 7.62
N SER A 25 19.78 2.19 6.76
CA SER A 25 18.58 2.62 6.06
C SER A 25 17.47 1.58 6.10
N TYR A 26 16.28 1.99 5.68
CA TYR A 26 15.12 1.12 5.56
C TYR A 26 14.58 1.21 4.13
N ASP A 27 14.41 0.04 3.50
CA ASP A 27 13.71 -0.12 2.23
C ASP A 27 12.26 -0.51 2.52
N ILE A 28 11.33 0.37 2.18
CA ILE A 28 9.91 0.16 2.34
C ILE A 28 9.32 -0.22 1.01
N ARG A 29 8.71 -1.40 0.93
CA ARG A 29 8.14 -1.94 -0.31
C ARG A 29 6.64 -2.16 -0.16
N ALA A 30 5.90 -1.71 -1.15
CA ALA A 30 4.46 -1.97 -1.27
C ALA A 30 4.16 -2.77 -2.54
N TYR A 31 3.28 -3.74 -2.41
CA TYR A 31 2.84 -4.62 -3.50
C TYR A 31 1.33 -4.67 -3.56
N VAL A 32 0.81 -4.80 -4.78
CA VAL A 32 -0.61 -5.03 -5.01
C VAL A 32 -0.82 -6.14 -6.03
N GLY A 33 -1.91 -6.88 -5.88
CA GLY A 33 -2.38 -7.87 -6.83
C GLY A 33 -3.89 -7.83 -6.98
N ASN A 34 -4.36 -7.71 -8.22
CA ASN A 34 -5.76 -7.85 -8.58
C ASN A 34 -6.00 -9.27 -9.14
N TYR A 35 -6.79 -10.05 -8.42
CA TYR A 35 -7.19 -11.41 -8.78
C TYR A 35 -8.60 -11.47 -9.40
N SER A 36 -9.26 -10.33 -9.60
CA SER A 36 -10.48 -10.28 -10.40
C SER A 36 -10.14 -10.52 -11.87
N SER A 37 -11.00 -11.28 -12.54
CA SER A 37 -10.89 -11.56 -13.98
C SER A 37 -11.44 -10.44 -14.86
N SER A 38 -12.17 -9.48 -14.27
CA SER A 38 -12.93 -8.48 -15.03
C SER A 38 -12.96 -7.08 -14.42
N TYR A 39 -12.64 -6.92 -13.14
CA TYR A 39 -12.72 -5.62 -12.47
C TYR A 39 -11.38 -4.90 -12.41
N THR A 40 -11.37 -3.60 -12.71
CA THR A 40 -10.20 -2.72 -12.53
C THR A 40 -10.36 -1.94 -11.24
N PHE A 41 -9.39 -2.03 -10.32
CA PHE A 41 -9.43 -1.25 -9.09
C PHE A 41 -8.78 0.11 -9.23
N GLN A 42 -9.38 1.09 -8.57
CA GLN A 42 -8.78 2.39 -8.29
C GLN A 42 -8.46 2.47 -6.80
N SER A 43 -7.20 2.69 -6.45
CA SER A 43 -6.78 2.62 -5.06
C SER A 43 -5.84 3.75 -4.61
N SER A 44 -5.73 3.92 -3.30
CA SER A 44 -4.75 4.78 -2.64
C SER A 44 -4.13 4.07 -1.44
N LEU A 45 -2.86 4.38 -1.16
CA LEU A 45 -2.07 3.73 -0.11
C LEU A 45 -1.26 4.74 0.71
N PRO A 46 -1.87 5.60 1.54
CA PRO A 46 -1.11 6.38 2.52
C PRO A 46 -0.29 5.46 3.42
N PHE A 47 0.98 5.80 3.60
CA PHE A 47 1.95 5.08 4.42
C PHE A 47 2.63 6.06 5.38
N THR A 48 2.68 5.70 6.66
CA THR A 48 3.25 6.54 7.73
C THR A 48 4.20 5.73 8.60
N THR A 49 5.38 6.27 8.91
CA THR A 49 6.31 5.71 9.90
C THR A 49 6.27 6.49 11.21
N TYR A 50 6.54 5.78 12.31
CA TYR A 50 6.48 6.35 13.66
C TYR A 50 7.71 5.99 14.49
N ASP A 51 8.15 6.93 15.33
CA ASP A 51 9.18 6.70 16.34
C ASP A 51 8.64 5.93 17.56
N ALA A 52 9.51 5.67 18.54
CA ALA A 52 9.15 4.94 19.76
C ALA A 52 8.11 5.66 20.63
N GLN A 53 7.94 6.97 20.45
CA GLN A 53 6.98 7.81 21.15
C GLN A 53 5.65 7.92 20.38
N GLY A 54 5.54 7.26 19.22
CA GLY A 54 4.38 7.30 18.34
C GLY A 54 4.26 8.61 17.56
N GLN A 55 5.31 9.42 17.50
CA GLN A 55 5.34 10.62 16.65
C GLN A 55 5.62 10.24 15.20
N VAL A 56 5.03 10.99 14.28
CA VAL A 56 5.23 10.81 12.85
C VAL A 56 6.67 11.16 12.49
N VAL A 57 7.40 10.20 11.93
CA VAL A 57 8.74 10.40 11.39
C VAL A 57 8.66 10.77 9.92
N HIS A 58 7.74 10.15 9.18
CA HIS A 58 7.54 10.40 7.76
C HIS A 58 6.14 9.97 7.31
N GLU A 59 5.56 10.74 6.38
CA GLU A 59 4.35 10.39 5.66
C GLU A 59 4.62 10.36 4.16
N LYS A 60 4.19 9.28 3.52
CA LYS A 60 4.12 9.18 2.06
C LYS A 60 2.69 8.89 1.65
N SER A 61 2.06 9.88 1.04
CA SER A 61 0.80 9.68 0.34
C SER A 61 1.07 9.44 -1.13
N TYR A 62 0.56 8.32 -1.69
CA TYR A 62 0.38 8.23 -3.13
C TYR A 62 -0.92 8.96 -3.45
N ASP A 63 -0.85 10.29 -3.58
CA ASP A 63 -2.01 11.13 -3.92
C ASP A 63 -2.54 10.85 -5.34
N ASN A 64 -1.81 10.07 -6.12
CA ASN A 64 -2.28 9.54 -7.40
C ASN A 64 -3.05 8.24 -7.21
N VAL A 65 -4.25 8.19 -7.79
CA VAL A 65 -5.05 6.97 -7.89
C VAL A 65 -4.23 5.88 -8.58
N ILE A 66 -3.98 4.80 -7.87
CA ILE A 66 -3.30 3.61 -8.38
C ILE A 66 -4.33 2.77 -9.14
N ILE A 67 -4.16 2.67 -10.45
CA ILE A 67 -4.98 1.81 -11.32
C ILE A 67 -4.37 0.42 -11.37
N ILE A 68 -5.19 -0.60 -11.14
CA ILE A 68 -4.77 -2.00 -11.11
C ILE A 68 -5.73 -2.82 -11.97
N ALA A 69 -5.29 -3.15 -13.18
CA ALA A 69 -6.07 -3.89 -14.16
C ALA A 69 -6.35 -5.34 -13.71
N PRO A 70 -7.36 -6.03 -14.29
CA PRO A 70 -7.63 -7.44 -14.02
C PRO A 70 -6.37 -8.30 -14.20
N GLY A 71 -6.07 -9.12 -13.20
CA GLY A 71 -4.89 -10.01 -13.19
C GLY A 71 -3.54 -9.34 -12.88
N GLU A 72 -3.48 -8.00 -12.85
CA GLU A 72 -2.24 -7.24 -12.66
C GLU A 72 -1.67 -7.43 -11.25
N LYS A 73 -0.35 -7.63 -11.18
CA LYS A 73 0.42 -7.67 -9.94
C LYS A 73 1.65 -6.80 -10.13
N LYS A 74 1.88 -5.86 -9.23
CA LYS A 74 3.05 -4.96 -9.34
C LYS A 74 3.55 -4.49 -7.99
N LYS A 75 4.84 -4.15 -7.96
CA LYS A 75 5.41 -3.30 -6.94
C LYS A 75 4.88 -1.89 -7.17
N LEU A 76 4.28 -1.31 -6.13
CA LEU A 76 3.74 0.05 -6.17
C LEU A 76 4.85 1.08 -5.95
N ASP A 77 5.70 0.84 -4.97
CA ASP A 77 6.83 1.72 -4.68
C ASP A 77 7.95 1.00 -3.94
N SER A 78 9.13 1.61 -3.99
CA SER A 78 10.17 1.47 -2.96
C SER A 78 10.59 2.84 -2.48
N TYR A 79 10.61 3.02 -1.18
CA TYR A 79 11.14 4.21 -0.55
C TYR A 79 12.29 3.85 0.38
N TYR A 80 13.38 4.59 0.26
CA TYR A 80 14.55 4.48 1.11
C TYR A 80 14.59 5.64 2.09
N THR A 81 14.82 5.34 3.37
CA THR A 81 15.02 6.35 4.40
C THR A 81 16.10 5.95 5.38
N SER A 82 16.93 6.92 5.77
CA SER A 82 17.87 6.80 6.89
C SER A 82 17.25 7.24 8.22
N ASN A 83 16.00 7.71 8.22
CA ASN A 83 15.31 8.06 9.45
C ASN A 83 14.97 6.78 10.21
N THR A 84 15.42 6.68 11.46
CA THR A 84 15.05 5.60 12.37
C THR A 84 13.58 5.69 12.75
N PHE A 85 12.85 4.59 12.61
CA PHE A 85 11.48 4.41 13.08
C PHE A 85 11.34 3.03 13.73
N VAL A 86 10.33 2.83 14.57
CA VAL A 86 10.09 1.52 15.23
C VAL A 86 8.88 0.79 14.66
N THR A 87 7.98 1.50 13.98
CA THR A 87 6.78 0.91 13.38
C THR A 87 6.30 1.72 12.19
N TYR A 88 5.45 1.11 11.37
CA TYR A 88 4.78 1.74 10.26
C TYR A 88 3.30 1.36 10.24
N ARG A 89 2.48 2.21 9.62
CA ARG A 89 1.07 1.94 9.34
C ARG A 89 0.77 2.32 7.91
N TYR A 90 -0.14 1.58 7.30
CA TYR A 90 -0.69 1.92 6.01
C TYR A 90 -2.20 1.76 6.04
N THR A 91 -2.89 2.62 5.30
CA THR A 91 -4.32 2.44 5.01
C THR A 91 -4.45 2.20 3.52
N PHE A 92 -5.17 1.17 3.14
CA PHE A 92 -5.46 0.91 1.74
C PHE A 92 -6.93 1.16 1.47
N THR A 93 -7.22 2.04 0.52
CA THR A 93 -8.58 2.31 0.08
C THR A 93 -8.72 1.86 -1.37
N ALA A 94 -9.78 1.12 -1.68
CA ALA A 94 -10.11 0.70 -3.03
C ALA A 94 -11.56 1.00 -3.35
N ARG A 95 -11.80 1.35 -4.63
CA ARG A 95 -13.12 1.53 -5.23
C ARG A 95 -13.14 0.94 -6.63
#